data_AF-A0A4Y9MEH8-F1
#
_entry.id   AF-A0A4Y9MEH8-F1
#
_cell.length_a   1.000
_cell.length_b   1.000
_cell.length_c   1.000
_cell.angle_alpha   90.00
_cell.angle_beta   90.00
_cell.angle_gamma   90.00
#
_symmetry.space_group_name_H-M   'P 1'
#
loop_
_entity.id
_entity.type
_entity.pdbx_description
1 polymer ?
#
loop_
_entity_poly.entity_id
_entity_poly.type
_entity_poly.pdbx_seq_one_letter_code
_entity_poly.pdbx_strand_id
1 'polypeptide(L)'
;MQTSAVFERLGVRAGDAELTVVQFSTAFCGPCRATTARLRQLQATRPGLATVHVDAESHLAEVRELDVRVTPTLFFLDRSGTVVRRMSGAPALADLAALVDARTGGVS
;
A
#
# COMPACT_ATOMS: atom_id res chain seq x y z
N MET A 1 5.19 14.34 9.81
CA MET A 1 5.94 14.90 8.66
C MET A 1 7.09 14.02 8.17
N GLN A 2 7.69 13.15 9.01
CA GLN A 2 8.86 12.35 8.61
C GLN A 2 8.55 11.14 7.70
N THR A 3 7.42 10.46 7.90
CA THR A 3 7.07 9.22 7.17
C THR A 3 6.83 9.44 5.68
N SER A 4 6.30 10.60 5.27
CA SER A 4 6.06 10.92 3.86
C SER A 4 7.37 10.93 3.05
N ALA A 5 8.44 11.51 3.59
CA ALA A 5 9.75 11.52 2.95
C ALA A 5 10.33 10.11 2.72
N VAL A 6 9.97 9.13 3.56
CA VAL A 6 10.39 7.73 3.36
C VAL A 6 9.73 7.14 2.11
N PHE A 7 8.43 7.36 1.94
CA PHE A 7 7.72 6.87 0.76
C PHE A 7 8.18 7.55 -0.52
N GLU A 8 8.56 8.83 -0.47
CA GLU A 8 9.13 9.53 -1.63
C GLU A 8 10.45 8.91 -2.10
N ARG A 9 11.33 8.48 -1.17
CA ARG A 9 12.57 7.75 -1.51
C ARG A 9 12.30 6.39 -2.15
N LEU A 10 11.19 5.75 -1.79
CA LEU A 10 10.70 4.52 -2.43
C LEU A 10 10.03 4.77 -3.78
N GLY A 11 10.06 6.01 -4.29
CA GLY A 11 9.47 6.38 -5.57
C GLY A 11 7.95 6.53 -5.54
N VAL A 12 7.33 6.56 -4.36
CA VAL A 12 5.88 6.72 -4.23
C VAL A 12 5.48 8.14 -4.64
N ARG A 13 4.39 8.25 -5.42
CA ARG A 13 3.79 9.51 -5.87
C ARG A 13 2.35 9.58 -5.38
N ALA A 14 2.18 9.82 -4.08
CA ALA A 14 0.86 9.74 -3.46
C ALA A 14 -0.16 10.76 -4.02
N GLY A 15 0.31 11.90 -4.53
CA GLY A 15 -0.54 12.94 -5.12
C GLY A 15 -1.29 12.50 -6.40
N ASP A 16 -0.82 11.46 -7.09
CA ASP A 16 -1.38 11.01 -8.37
C ASP A 16 -2.71 10.24 -8.21
N ALA A 17 -3.05 9.80 -6.98
CA ALA A 17 -4.24 9.00 -6.71
C ALA A 17 -4.91 9.41 -5.38
N GLU A 18 -6.21 9.17 -5.24
CA GLU A 18 -6.95 9.44 -3.98
C GLU A 18 -6.40 8.61 -2.82
N LEU A 19 -6.04 7.37 -3.12
CA LEU A 19 -5.44 6.43 -2.19
C LEU A 19 -4.30 5.70 -2.88
N THR A 20 -3.11 5.71 -2.27
CA THR A 20 -1.98 4.91 -2.71
C THR A 20 -1.68 3.82 -1.69
N VAL A 21 -1.61 2.57 -2.16
CA VAL A 21 -1.27 1.41 -1.32
C VAL A 21 0.16 0.97 -1.61
N VAL A 22 1.04 1.10 -0.62
CA VAL A 22 2.42 0.64 -0.68
C VAL A 22 2.50 -0.72 -0.02
N GLN A 23 2.73 -1.77 -0.81
CA GLN A 23 2.90 -3.15 -0.33
C GLN A 23 4.39 -3.49 -0.24
N PHE A 24 4.88 -3.73 0.98
CA PHE A 24 6.16 -4.39 1.20
C PHE A 24 6.02 -5.90 1.01
N SER A 25 6.94 -6.48 0.26
CA SER A 25 7.00 -7.92 -0.04
C SER A 25 8.45 -8.41 -0.03
N THR A 26 8.64 -9.71 0.02
CA THR A 26 9.95 -10.37 -0.15
C THR A 26 9.90 -11.31 -1.35
N ALA A 27 11.08 -11.72 -1.85
CA ALA A 27 11.15 -12.68 -2.94
C ALA A 27 10.36 -13.97 -2.60
N PHE A 28 9.56 -14.43 -3.56
CA PHE A 28 8.80 -15.68 -3.46
C PHE A 28 7.74 -15.78 -2.34
N CYS A 29 7.24 -14.66 -1.82
CA CYS A 29 6.16 -14.64 -0.83
C CYS A 29 4.77 -14.96 -1.43
N GLY A 30 4.26 -16.18 -1.20
CA GLY A 30 2.90 -16.60 -1.62
C GLY A 30 1.77 -15.68 -1.15
N PRO A 31 1.69 -15.33 0.16
CA PRO A 31 0.69 -14.38 0.67
C PRO A 31 0.78 -12.98 0.05
N CYS A 32 1.98 -12.55 -0.34
CA CYS A 32 2.20 -11.27 -1.00
C CYS A 32 1.58 -11.29 -2.41
N ARG A 33 1.74 -12.38 -3.17
CA ARG A 33 1.12 -12.54 -4.50
C ARG A 33 -0.41 -12.52 -4.41
N ALA A 34 -0.98 -13.19 -3.41
CA ALA A 34 -2.43 -13.15 -3.17
C ALA A 34 -2.93 -11.73 -2.87
N THR A 35 -2.19 -10.98 -2.05
CA THR A 35 -2.50 -9.58 -1.73
C THR A 35 -2.41 -8.68 -2.97
N THR A 36 -1.37 -8.84 -3.78
CA THR A 36 -1.21 -8.15 -5.06
C THR A 36 -2.39 -8.42 -6.01
N ALA A 37 -2.83 -9.67 -6.13
CA ALA A 37 -3.97 -10.02 -6.98
C ALA A 37 -5.27 -9.32 -6.50
N ARG A 38 -5.51 -9.29 -5.19
CA ARG A 38 -6.64 -8.56 -4.58
C ARG A 38 -6.58 -7.07 -4.87
N LEU A 39 -5.41 -6.43 -4.72
CA LEU A 39 -5.23 -5.01 -5.01
C LEU A 39 -5.48 -4.69 -6.50
N ARG A 40 -4.97 -5.52 -7.42
CA ARG A 40 -5.26 -5.39 -8.86
C ARG A 40 -6.74 -5.49 -9.19
N GLN A 41 -7.46 -6.41 -8.52
CA GLN A 41 -8.91 -6.53 -8.68
C GLN A 41 -9.64 -5.25 -8.24
N LEU A 42 -9.22 -4.63 -7.15
CA LEU A 42 -9.81 -3.38 -6.66
C LEU A 42 -9.51 -2.21 -7.61
N GLN A 43 -8.29 -2.11 -8.12
CA GLN A 43 -7.89 -1.06 -9.08
C GLN A 43 -8.73 -1.05 -10.35
N ALA A 44 -9.15 -2.23 -10.83
CA ALA A 44 -9.97 -2.36 -12.03
C ALA A 44 -11.33 -1.62 -11.94
N THR A 45 -11.82 -1.35 -10.74
CA THR A 45 -13.13 -0.73 -10.50
C THR A 45 -13.04 0.59 -9.72
N ARG A 46 -11.84 0.98 -9.30
CA ARG A 46 -11.60 2.15 -8.43
C ARG A 46 -10.42 2.95 -8.99
N PRO A 47 -10.65 3.85 -9.95
CA PRO A 47 -9.59 4.61 -10.61
C PRO A 47 -8.80 5.53 -9.66
N GLY A 48 -9.39 5.87 -8.50
CA GLY A 48 -8.70 6.61 -7.43
C GLY A 48 -7.66 5.80 -6.65
N LEU A 49 -7.50 4.50 -6.93
CA LEU A 49 -6.57 3.60 -6.23
C LEU A 49 -5.27 3.39 -7.05
N ALA A 50 -4.13 3.81 -6.49
CA ALA A 50 -2.80 3.42 -6.97
C ALA A 50 -2.17 2.37 -6.05
N THR A 51 -1.27 1.55 -6.60
CA THR A 51 -0.53 0.54 -5.84
C THR A 51 0.95 0.61 -6.19
N VAL A 52 1.80 0.57 -5.18
CA VAL A 52 3.26 0.51 -5.32
C VAL A 52 3.74 -0.74 -4.60
N HIS A 53 4.55 -1.56 -5.27
CA HIS A 53 5.18 -2.72 -4.64
C HIS A 53 6.63 -2.41 -4.33
N VAL A 54 7.01 -2.68 -3.09
CA VAL A 54 8.37 -2.48 -2.60
C VAL A 54 8.93 -3.83 -2.21
N ASP A 55 10.09 -4.17 -2.77
CA ASP A 55 10.88 -5.28 -2.28
C ASP A 55 11.59 -4.84 -0.99
N ALA A 56 11.23 -5.50 0.12
CA ALA A 56 11.77 -5.22 1.45
C ALA A 56 13.27 -5.56 1.53
N GLU A 57 13.74 -6.56 0.77
CA GLU A 57 15.14 -7.00 0.80
C GLU A 57 16.06 -5.97 0.14
N SER A 58 15.54 -5.24 -0.85
CA SER A 58 16.25 -4.15 -1.54
C SER A 58 16.19 -2.79 -0.82
N HIS A 59 15.32 -2.61 0.18
CA HIS A 59 15.04 -1.31 0.83
C HIS A 59 15.11 -1.40 2.37
N LEU A 60 16.20 -1.97 2.89
CA LEU A 60 16.35 -2.28 4.32
C LEU A 60 16.33 -1.04 5.23
N ALA A 61 16.79 0.11 4.74
CA ALA A 61 16.79 1.35 5.52
C ALA A 61 15.35 1.83 5.77
N GLU A 62 14.53 1.85 4.74
CA GLU A 62 13.12 2.25 4.78
C GLU A 62 12.28 1.23 5.54
N VAL A 63 12.56 -0.07 5.39
CA VAL A 63 11.94 -1.15 6.19
C VAL A 63 12.14 -0.91 7.69
N ARG A 64 13.36 -0.53 8.10
CA ARG A 64 13.66 -0.24 9.52
C ARG A 64 12.98 1.04 9.98
N GLU A 65 13.03 2.11 9.19
CA GLU A 65 12.43 3.39 9.54
C GLU A 65 10.90 3.30 9.64
N LEU A 66 10.27 2.49 8.78
CA LEU A 66 8.83 2.22 8.79
C LEU A 66 8.45 1.07 9.74
N ASP A 67 9.39 0.49 10.46
CA ASP A 67 9.17 -0.65 11.36
C ASP A 67 8.45 -1.84 10.71
N VAL A 68 8.82 -2.21 9.49
CA VAL A 68 8.24 -3.36 8.76
C VAL A 68 8.88 -4.66 9.26
N ARG A 69 8.13 -5.44 10.03
CA ARG A 69 8.61 -6.69 10.67
C ARG A 69 8.10 -7.97 10.02
N VAL A 70 7.02 -7.89 9.24
CA VAL A 70 6.34 -9.03 8.62
C VAL A 70 5.90 -8.67 7.21
N THR A 71 5.91 -9.65 6.30
CA THR A 71 5.41 -9.50 4.94
C THR A 71 4.17 -10.35 4.67
N PRO A 72 3.20 -9.87 3.87
CA PRO A 72 3.15 -8.49 3.37
C PRO A 72 2.83 -7.48 4.48
N THR A 73 3.32 -6.25 4.34
CA THR A 73 2.84 -5.09 5.12
C THR A 73 2.39 -4.02 4.12
N LEU A 74 1.22 -3.45 4.37
CA LEU A 74 0.58 -2.46 3.51
C LEU A 74 0.50 -1.12 4.25
N PHE A 75 0.93 -0.06 3.59
CA PHE A 75 0.67 1.32 4.00
C PHE A 75 -0.31 1.95 3.03
N PHE A 76 -1.30 2.61 3.57
CA PHE A 76 -2.31 3.35 2.80
C PHE A 76 -2.02 4.82 2.99
N LEU A 77 -1.79 5.52 1.88
CA LEU A 77 -1.47 6.94 1.85
C LEU A 77 -2.61 7.71 1.19
N ASP A 78 -3.00 8.83 1.77
CA ASP A 78 -3.84 9.80 1.06
C ASP A 78 -3.01 10.62 0.06
N ARG A 79 -3.67 11.52 -0.69
CA ARG A 79 -3.02 12.42 -1.66
C ARG A 79 -1.88 13.27 -1.08
N SER A 80 -1.87 13.53 0.22
CA SER A 80 -0.81 14.30 0.88
C SER A 80 0.44 13.46 1.19
N GLY A 81 0.39 12.15 0.95
CA GLY A 81 1.45 11.21 1.37
C GLY A 81 1.40 10.86 2.86
N THR A 82 0.30 11.20 3.54
CA THR A 82 0.11 10.86 4.96
C THR A 82 -0.38 9.42 5.09
N VAL A 83 0.22 8.65 6.02
CA VAL A 83 -0.26 7.30 6.33
C VAL A 83 -1.60 7.38 7.02
N VAL A 84 -2.62 6.86 6.37
CA VAL A 84 -4.00 6.84 6.87
C VAL A 84 -4.42 5.49 7.43
N ARG A 85 -3.73 4.43 7.02
CA ARG A 85 -3.87 3.09 7.59
C ARG A 85 -2.59 2.30 7.36
N ARG A 86 -2.33 1.35 8.26
CA ARG A 86 -1.35 0.29 8.08
C ARG A 86 -2.03 -1.07 8.33
N MET A 87 -1.70 -2.06 7.53
CA MET A 87 -2.10 -3.45 7.72
C MET A 87 -0.88 -4.35 7.60
N SER A 88 -0.83 -5.42 8.40
CA SER A 88 0.26 -6.40 8.38
C SER A 88 -0.31 -7.80 8.20
N GLY A 89 0.43 -8.66 7.49
CA GLY A 89 -0.09 -9.92 6.98
C GLY A 89 -0.90 -9.73 5.69
N ALA A 90 -1.47 -10.82 5.16
CA ALA A 90 -2.27 -10.79 3.94
C ALA A 90 -3.76 -10.54 4.27
N PRO A 91 -4.24 -9.28 4.25
CA PRO A 91 -5.61 -8.95 4.63
C PRO A 91 -6.64 -9.58 3.71
N ALA A 92 -7.83 -9.88 4.24
CA ALA A 92 -8.94 -10.39 3.44
C ALA A 92 -9.37 -9.36 2.38
N LEU A 93 -9.94 -9.85 1.28
CA LEU A 93 -10.41 -8.97 0.21
C LEU A 93 -11.49 -8.00 0.72
N ALA A 94 -12.38 -8.44 1.60
CA ALA A 94 -13.44 -7.61 2.16
C ALA A 94 -12.88 -6.43 2.98
N ASP A 95 -11.88 -6.67 3.82
CA ASP A 95 -11.26 -5.60 4.63
C ASP A 95 -10.52 -4.59 3.75
N LEU A 96 -9.81 -5.07 2.72
CA LEU A 96 -9.17 -4.21 1.72
C LEU A 96 -10.22 -3.38 0.98
N ALA A 97 -11.28 -4.01 0.49
CA ALA A 97 -12.34 -3.33 -0.26
C ALA A 97 -13.00 -2.25 0.60
N ALA A 98 -13.41 -2.57 1.83
CA ALA A 98 -14.05 -1.63 2.74
C ALA A 98 -13.17 -0.40 3.03
N LEU A 99 -11.86 -0.61 3.25
CA LEU A 99 -10.92 0.49 3.47
C LEU A 99 -10.74 1.33 2.22
N VAL A 100 -10.58 0.70 1.05
CA VAL A 100 -10.43 1.43 -0.21
C VAL A 100 -11.71 2.23 -0.48
N ASP A 101 -12.89 1.63 -0.38
CA ASP A 101 -14.18 2.30 -0.61
C ASP A 101 -14.40 3.50 0.31
N ALA A 102 -13.98 3.41 1.56
CA ALA A 102 -14.07 4.52 2.51
C ALA A 102 -13.15 5.71 2.15
N ARG A 103 -12.17 5.52 1.26
CA ARG A 103 -11.12 6.51 0.95
C ARG A 103 -11.09 6.93 -0.52
N THR A 104 -11.54 6.05 -1.41
CA THR A 104 -11.79 6.33 -2.82
C THR A 104 -13.28 6.53 -2.96
N GLY A 105 -13.77 7.70 -2.56
CA GLY A 105 -15.16 8.09 -2.72
C GLY A 105 -15.25 9.14 -3.83
N GLY A 106 -16.10 9.00 -4.84
CA GLY A 106 -17.07 7.96 -5.16
C GLY A 106 -17.87 8.43 -6.37
N VAL A 107 -18.10 7.57 -7.36
CA VAL A 107 -19.02 7.90 -8.45
C VAL A 107 -20.42 7.52 -7.98
N SER A 108 -21.17 8.51 -7.52
CA SER A 108 -22.61 8.58 -7.81
C SER A 108 -22.79 9.61 -8.91
#